data_AF-A0A377ZDD4-F1
#
_entry.id   AF-A0A377ZDD4-F1
#
_cell.length_a   1.000
_cell.length_b   1.000
_cell.length_c   1.000
_cell.angle_alpha   90.00
_cell.angle_beta   90.00
_cell.angle_gamma   90.00
#
_symmetry.space_group_name_H-M   'P 1'
#
loop_
_entity.id
_entity.type
_entity.pdbx_description
1 polymer ?
#
loop_
_entity_poly.entity_id
_entity_poly.type
_entity_poly.pdbx_seq_one_letter_code
_entity_poly.pdbx_strand_id
1 'polypeptide(L)'
;MRAGFFAKVVELQQRYRGNKIIANSLQTNGILLNDKWARFLRRHGFLVGLSIDGPASLHDTWRTTGCGKPTWEKVVQAIRCLQQHDVPVNAMVVVSRQSASQGKVSIAA
;
A
#
# COMPACT_ATOMS: atom_id res chain seq x y z
N MET A 1 -1.70 11.78 0.41
CA MET A 1 -0.86 11.60 -0.79
C MET A 1 -1.15 12.72 -1.78
N ARG A 2 -0.14 13.22 -2.50
CA ARG A 2 -0.32 14.36 -3.43
C ARG A 2 -0.67 13.85 -4.83
N ALA A 3 -1.96 13.81 -5.17
CA ALA A 3 -2.42 13.31 -6.47
C ALA A 3 -1.79 14.05 -7.67
N GLY A 4 -1.65 15.38 -7.57
CA GLY A 4 -1.02 16.18 -8.63
C GLY A 4 0.43 15.81 -8.91
N PHE A 5 1.18 15.36 -7.89
CA PHE A 5 2.55 14.89 -8.07
C PHE A 5 2.60 13.63 -8.93
N PHE A 6 1.80 12.60 -8.60
CA PHE A 6 1.80 11.34 -9.35
C PHE A 6 1.21 11.50 -10.75
N ALA A 7 0.20 12.35 -10.92
CA ALA A 7 -0.29 12.72 -12.25
C ALA A 7 0.83 13.31 -13.11
N LYS A 8 1.64 14.22 -12.54
CA LYS A 8 2.78 14.80 -13.25
C LYS A 8 3.88 13.77 -13.54
N VAL A 9 4.15 12.86 -12.62
CA VAL A 9 5.11 11.77 -12.83
C VAL A 9 4.71 10.92 -14.04
N VAL A 10 3.47 10.47 -14.11
CA VAL A 10 3.00 9.64 -15.22
C VAL A 10 2.97 10.44 -16.53
N GLU A 11 2.55 11.71 -16.49
CA GLU A 11 2.60 12.61 -17.65
C GLU A 11 4.02 12.69 -18.24
N LEU A 12 5.02 12.93 -17.37
CA LEU A 12 6.42 13.01 -17.78
C LEU A 12 6.96 11.67 -18.28
N GLN A 13 6.60 10.56 -17.62
CA GLN A 13 6.94 9.22 -18.10
C GLN A 13 6.41 8.98 -19.51
N GLN A 14 5.15 9.30 -19.79
CA GLN A 14 4.58 9.14 -21.12
C GLN A 14 5.24 10.05 -22.16
N ARG A 15 5.55 11.30 -21.79
CA ARG A 15 6.21 12.25 -22.68
C ARG A 15 7.63 11.83 -23.06
N TYR A 16 8.38 11.25 -22.13
CA TYR A 16 9.82 11.02 -22.29
C TYR A 16 10.24 9.54 -22.36
N ARG A 17 9.30 8.57 -22.32
CA ARG A 17 9.66 7.14 -22.31
C ARG A 17 10.40 6.65 -23.56
N GLY A 18 10.13 7.23 -24.73
CA GLY A 18 10.57 6.67 -26.01
C GLY A 18 10.19 5.19 -26.12
N ASN A 19 11.18 4.32 -26.35
CA ASN A 19 10.97 2.87 -26.46
C ASN A 19 11.17 2.10 -25.14
N LYS A 20 11.36 2.80 -24.00
CA LYS A 20 11.55 2.14 -22.70
C LYS A 20 10.24 1.56 -22.18
N ILE A 21 10.34 0.41 -21.51
CA ILE A 21 9.28 -0.14 -20.68
C ILE A 21 9.45 0.46 -19.28
N ILE A 22 8.38 1.06 -18.75
CA ILE A 22 8.37 1.68 -17.42
C ILE A 22 7.43 0.87 -16.54
N ALA A 23 7.95 0.36 -15.43
CA ALA A 23 7.16 -0.26 -14.37
C ALA A 23 7.13 0.68 -13.16
N ASN A 24 5.94 0.90 -12.60
CA ASN A 24 5.75 1.74 -11.43
C ASN A 24 5.39 0.89 -10.21
N SER A 25 6.00 1.21 -9.07
CA SER A 25 5.58 0.66 -7.78
C SER A 25 5.40 1.78 -6.75
N LEU A 26 4.48 1.57 -5.81
CA LEU A 26 4.20 2.49 -4.71
C LEU A 26 4.22 1.73 -3.39
N GLN A 27 5.14 2.11 -2.50
CA GLN A 27 5.14 1.68 -1.10
C GLN A 27 4.35 2.67 -0.26
N THR A 28 3.40 2.21 0.55
CA THR A 28 2.58 3.08 1.41
C THR A 28 2.10 2.39 2.67
N ASN A 29 1.79 3.17 3.71
CA ASN A 29 1.09 2.68 4.90
C ASN A 29 -0.43 2.53 4.68
N GLY A 30 -0.94 2.90 3.51
CA GLY A 30 -2.30 2.62 3.07
C GLY A 30 -3.41 3.51 3.64
N ILE A 31 -3.20 4.20 4.76
CA ILE A 31 -4.28 4.91 5.50
C ILE A 31 -4.94 6.08 4.74
N LEU A 32 -4.38 6.49 3.59
CA LEU A 32 -4.93 7.55 2.72
C LEU A 32 -5.42 7.02 1.36
N LEU A 33 -5.41 5.69 1.15
CA LEU A 33 -5.95 5.08 -0.05
C LEU A 33 -7.48 5.09 -0.02
N ASN A 34 -8.07 5.27 -1.21
CA ASN A 34 -9.49 5.27 -1.46
C ASN A 34 -9.72 4.95 -2.94
N ASP A 35 -10.99 4.88 -3.39
CA ASP A 35 -11.33 4.51 -4.76
C ASP A 35 -10.70 5.42 -5.83
N LYS A 36 -10.51 6.70 -5.52
CA LYS A 36 -9.86 7.62 -6.45
C LYS A 36 -8.40 7.22 -6.69
N TRP A 37 -7.70 6.84 -5.63
CA TRP A 37 -6.34 6.31 -5.74
C TRP A 37 -6.30 4.94 -6.38
N ALA A 38 -7.18 4.01 -5.97
CA ALA A 38 -7.22 2.66 -6.52
C ALA A 38 -7.42 2.69 -8.05
N ARG A 39 -8.38 3.49 -8.54
CA ARG A 39 -8.59 3.70 -9.99
C ARG A 39 -7.37 4.30 -10.69
N PHE A 40 -6.71 5.28 -10.07
CA PHE A 40 -5.49 5.89 -10.65
C PHE A 40 -4.35 4.88 -10.75
N LEU A 41 -4.10 4.13 -9.68
CA LEU A 41 -3.03 3.14 -9.61
C LEU A 41 -3.27 1.99 -10.60
N ARG A 42 -4.51 1.51 -10.68
CA ARG A 42 -4.90 0.48 -11.66
C ARG A 42 -4.71 0.95 -13.10
N ARG A 43 -5.17 2.17 -13.41
CA ARG A 43 -5.08 2.78 -14.74
C ARG A 43 -3.65 2.89 -15.23
N HIS A 44 -2.72 3.16 -14.32
CA HIS A 44 -1.30 3.37 -14.64
C HIS A 44 -0.40 2.19 -14.31
N GLY A 45 -0.98 1.02 -14.03
CA GLY A 45 -0.25 -0.24 -13.85
C GLY A 45 0.72 -0.24 -12.65
N PHE A 46 0.36 0.41 -11.55
CA PHE A 46 1.18 0.40 -10.34
C PHE A 46 1.05 -0.93 -9.59
N LEU A 47 2.17 -1.47 -9.15
CA LEU A 47 2.22 -2.46 -8.06
C LEU A 47 2.24 -1.72 -6.72
N VAL A 48 1.39 -2.10 -5.76
CA VAL A 48 1.35 -1.44 -4.45
C VAL A 48 1.91 -2.35 -3.37
N GLY A 49 2.92 -1.88 -2.64
CA GLY A 49 3.37 -2.50 -1.40
C GLY A 49 2.70 -1.84 -0.21
N LEU A 50 1.89 -2.61 0.54
CA LEU A 50 1.21 -2.13 1.74
C LEU A 50 1.91 -2.60 3.00
N SER A 51 2.25 -1.64 3.85
CA SER A 51 2.86 -1.92 5.14
C SER A 51 1.82 -2.48 6.12
N ILE A 52 1.91 -3.79 6.39
CA ILE A 52 1.03 -4.48 7.34
C ILE A 52 1.79 -5.62 8.01
N ASP A 53 1.95 -5.57 9.34
CA ASP A 53 2.84 -6.49 10.05
C ASP A 53 2.16 -7.78 10.56
N GLY A 54 0.86 -7.96 10.27
CA GLY A 54 0.08 -9.12 10.71
C GLY A 54 -1.30 -8.73 11.26
N PRO A 55 -1.88 -9.55 12.16
CA PRO A 55 -3.10 -9.21 12.90
C PRO A 55 -2.97 -7.89 13.68
N ALA A 56 -4.10 -7.30 14.05
CA ALA A 56 -4.16 -6.01 14.74
C ALA A 56 -3.25 -5.93 15.98
N SER A 57 -3.22 -7.00 16.79
CA SER A 57 -2.37 -7.06 17.98
C SER A 57 -0.87 -6.91 17.69
N LEU A 58 -0.39 -7.40 16.54
CA LEU A 58 1.00 -7.21 16.11
C LEU A 58 1.21 -5.86 15.43
N HIS A 59 0.32 -5.51 14.50
CA HIS A 59 0.43 -4.30 13.69
C HIS A 59 0.34 -3.04 14.56
N ASP A 60 -0.70 -2.92 15.38
CA ASP A 60 -1.00 -1.72 16.15
C ASP A 60 -0.06 -1.55 17.36
N THR A 61 0.75 -2.56 17.70
CA THR A 61 1.84 -2.39 18.68
C THR A 61 2.88 -1.36 18.17
N TRP A 62 3.18 -1.36 16.87
CA TRP A 62 4.25 -0.54 16.30
C TRP A 62 3.77 0.49 15.29
N ARG A 63 2.61 0.27 14.68
CA ARG A 63 2.02 1.15 13.66
C ARG A 63 0.80 1.84 14.21
N THR A 64 1.02 3.02 14.75
CA THR A 64 -0.04 3.92 15.22
C THR A 64 0.07 5.27 14.52
N THR A 65 -0.99 6.06 14.61
CA THR A 65 -0.94 7.47 14.16
C THR A 65 -0.05 8.30 15.09
N GLY A 66 0.25 9.55 14.71
CA GLY A 66 0.97 10.47 15.60
C GLY A 66 0.26 10.77 16.94
N CYS A 67 -1.01 10.40 17.07
CA CYS A 67 -1.77 10.48 18.32
C CYS A 67 -1.96 9.11 19.00
N GLY A 68 -1.20 8.08 18.59
CA GLY A 68 -1.25 6.74 19.17
C GLY A 68 -2.47 5.90 18.80
N LYS A 69 -3.27 6.29 17.79
CA LYS A 69 -4.44 5.51 17.37
C LYS A 69 -4.03 4.31 16.52
N PRO A 70 -4.70 3.15 16.63
CA PRO A 70 -4.44 1.98 15.79
C PRO A 70 -4.65 2.29 14.31
N THR A 71 -3.92 1.60 13.44
CA THR A 71 -4.03 1.76 11.98
C THR A 71 -4.46 0.51 11.24
N TRP A 72 -4.43 -0.67 11.87
CA TRP A 72 -4.69 -1.95 11.21
C TRP A 72 -5.99 -1.96 10.39
N GLU A 73 -7.11 -1.53 10.97
CA GLU A 73 -8.42 -1.51 10.28
C GLU A 73 -8.39 -0.65 9.01
N LYS A 74 -7.72 0.50 9.06
CA LYS A 74 -7.58 1.40 7.91
C LYS A 74 -6.73 0.76 6.81
N VAL A 75 -5.69 0.03 7.19
CA VAL A 75 -4.84 -0.68 6.22
C VAL A 75 -5.62 -1.83 5.58
N VAL A 76 -6.40 -2.60 6.34
CA VAL A 76 -7.26 -3.66 5.80
C VAL A 76 -8.32 -3.09 4.85
N GLN A 77 -8.95 -1.97 5.20
CA GLN A 77 -9.86 -1.27 4.30
C GLN A 77 -9.18 -0.84 3.00
N ALA A 78 -7.93 -0.36 3.08
CA ALA A 78 -7.13 -0.01 1.92
C ALA A 78 -6.80 -1.24 1.05
N ILE A 79 -6.46 -2.39 1.65
CA ILE A 79 -6.24 -3.66 0.92
C ILE A 79 -7.51 -4.02 0.12
N ARG A 80 -8.67 -4.02 0.78
CA ARG A 80 -9.96 -4.33 0.14
C ARG A 80 -10.27 -3.38 -1.00
N CYS A 81 -10.05 -2.08 -0.80
CA CYS A 81 -10.24 -1.07 -1.84
C CYS A 81 -9.32 -1.31 -3.04
N LEU A 82 -8.05 -1.67 -2.83
CA LEU A 82 -7.14 -2.00 -3.94
C LEU A 82 -7.58 -3.27 -4.68
N GLN A 83 -7.98 -4.31 -3.94
CA GLN A 83 -8.47 -5.57 -4.52
C GLN A 83 -9.76 -5.38 -5.33
N GLN A 84 -10.70 -4.58 -4.84
CA GLN A 84 -11.95 -4.26 -5.54
C GLN A 84 -11.75 -3.55 -6.90
N HIS A 85 -10.59 -2.90 -7.09
CA HIS A 85 -10.24 -2.23 -8.35
C HIS A 85 -9.10 -2.96 -9.09
N ASP A 86 -8.86 -4.24 -8.77
CA ASP A 86 -7.86 -5.11 -9.40
C ASP A 86 -6.42 -4.55 -9.40
N VAL A 87 -6.06 -3.76 -8.37
CA VAL A 87 -4.69 -3.27 -8.22
C VAL A 87 -3.83 -4.40 -7.64
N PRO A 88 -2.68 -4.75 -8.25
CA PRO A 88 -1.76 -5.72 -7.68
C PRO A 88 -1.19 -5.24 -6.35
N VAL A 89 -1.21 -6.08 -5.32
CA VAL A 89 -0.77 -5.75 -3.96
C VAL A 89 0.23 -6.76 -3.43
N ASN A 90 1.31 -6.26 -2.82
CA ASN A 90 2.19 -7.01 -1.94
C ASN A 90 1.99 -6.57 -0.49
N ALA A 91 2.03 -7.52 0.44
CA ALA A 91 2.16 -7.20 1.87
C ALA A 91 3.64 -6.99 2.21
N MET A 92 3.94 -5.93 2.93
CA MET A 92 5.27 -5.60 3.42
C MET A 92 5.26 -5.65 4.95
N VAL A 93 5.84 -6.72 5.47
CA VAL A 93 5.81 -7.11 6.89
C VAL A 93 7.16 -6.81 7.52
N VAL A 94 7.17 -6.03 8.60
CA VAL A 94 8.38 -5.88 9.44
C VAL A 94 8.47 -7.08 10.39
N VAL A 95 9.61 -7.78 10.34
CA VAL A 95 9.92 -8.84 11.29
C VAL A 95 10.55 -8.22 12.54
N SER A 96 9.85 -8.34 13.66
CA SER A 96 10.30 -7.90 14.99
C SER A 96 10.50 -9.12 15.88
N ARG A 97 11.11 -8.92 17.07
CA ARG A 97 11.21 -9.98 18.08
C ARG A 97 9.83 -10.59 18.41
N GLN A 98 8.78 -9.79 18.38
CA GLN A 98 7.42 -10.20 18.70
C GLN A 98 6.76 -11.01 17.57
N SER A 99 7.06 -10.70 16.30
CA SER A 99 6.53 -11.45 15.16
C SER A 99 7.38 -12.68 14.81
N ALA A 100 8.67 -12.71 15.20
CA ALA A 100 9.58 -13.83 14.91
C ALA A 100 9.12 -15.18 15.48
N SER A 101 8.40 -15.20 16.61
CA SER A 101 7.84 -16.42 17.20
C SER A 101 6.52 -16.86 16.56
N GLN A 102 5.95 -16.04 15.66
CA GLN A 102 4.68 -16.31 14.99
C GLN A 102 4.97 -16.79 13.55
N GLY A 103 5.47 -18.01 13.41
CA GLY A 103 5.94 -18.59 12.13
C GLY A 103 4.88 -18.69 11.01
N LYS A 104 3.62 -18.33 11.28
CA LYS A 104 2.56 -18.13 10.29
C LYS A 104 1.80 -16.84 10.62
N VAL A 105 2.24 -15.72 10.07
CA VAL A 105 1.47 -14.47 10.12
C VAL A 105 0.52 -14.45 8.92
N SER A 106 -0.74 -14.80 9.14
CA SER A 106 -1.80 -14.63 8.15
C SER A 106 -2.37 -13.22 8.26
N ILE A 107 -2.40 -12.51 7.14
CA ILE A 107 -3.18 -11.28 6.99
C ILE A 107 -4.46 -11.70 6.26
N ALA A 108 -5.50 -12.06 7.01
CA ALA A 108 -6.82 -12.24 6.44
C ALA A 108 -7.42 -10.84 6.20
N ALA A 109 -7.31 -10.35 4.97
CA ALA A 109 -7.93 -9.09 4.52
C ALA A 109 -9.28 -9.37 3.86
#